data_AF-A0A7X6ZK96-F1
#
_entry.id   AF-A0A7X6ZK96-F1
#
_cell.length_a   1.000
_cell.length_b   1.000
_cell.length_c   1.000
_cell.angle_alpha   90.00
_cell.angle_beta   90.00
_cell.angle_gamma   90.00
#
_symmetry.space_group_name_H-M   'P 1'
#
loop_
_entity.id
_entity.type
_entity.pdbx_description
1 polymer ?
#
loop_
_entity_poly.entity_id
_entity_poly.type
_entity_poly.pdbx_seq_one_letter_code
_entity_poly.pdbx_strand_id
1 'polypeptide(L)'
;MGVKAISFCGNSIEILSPGSLPNSLSVENIKMGNAVVRNNLLTSSGSKLMKYRGFGSGITRALAAQSNTELINEAEGEQFRVIIPRPPKI
;
A
#
# COMPACT_ATOMS: atom_id res chain seq x y z
N MET A 1 8.16 -2.73 0.01
CA MET A 1 8.11 -1.29 0.35
C MET A 1 8.14 -1.20 1.86
N GLY A 2 9.18 -0.60 2.42
CA GLY A 2 9.10 -0.06 3.78
C GLY A 2 8.33 1.26 3.73
N VAL A 3 7.65 1.66 4.79
CA VAL A 3 7.05 3.00 4.87
C VAL A 3 8.15 3.98 5.26
N LYS A 4 8.34 5.05 4.48
CA LYS A 4 9.33 6.09 4.78
C LYS A 4 8.72 7.19 5.65
N ALA A 5 7.47 7.56 5.38
CA ALA A 5 6.77 8.58 6.14
C ALA A 5 5.26 8.34 6.15
N ILE A 6 4.63 8.69 7.27
CA ILE A 6 3.19 8.85 7.38
C ILE A 6 2.95 10.33 7.66
N SER A 7 2.21 11.00 6.79
CA SER A 7 1.88 12.42 6.91
C SER A 7 0.38 12.60 7.11
N PHE A 8 0.00 13.60 7.90
CA PHE A 8 -1.39 13.99 8.13
C PHE A 8 -1.61 15.36 7.50
N CYS A 9 -2.26 15.40 6.34
CA CYS A 9 -2.54 16.64 5.63
C CYS A 9 -4.06 16.88 5.63
N GLY A 10 -4.52 17.93 6.32
CA GLY A 10 -5.95 18.23 6.45
C GLY A 10 -6.77 17.02 6.92
N ASN A 11 -7.66 16.53 6.06
CA ASN A 11 -8.53 15.39 6.31
C ASN A 11 -8.05 14.07 5.68
N SER A 12 -6.79 13.94 5.26
CA SER A 12 -6.27 12.68 4.73
C SER A 12 -5.06 12.17 5.52
N ILE A 13 -4.82 10.86 5.41
CA ILE A 13 -3.57 10.20 5.83
C ILE A 13 -2.82 9.84 4.56
N GLU A 14 -1.56 10.27 4.46
CA GLU A 14 -0.69 9.93 3.35
C GLU A 14 0.41 8.98 3.82
N ILE A 15 0.57 7.87 3.11
CA ILE A 15 1.63 6.89 3.34
C ILE A 15 2.60 6.95 2.17
N LEU A 16 3.82 7.40 2.43
CA LEU A 16 4.88 7.53 1.44
C LEU A 16 5.87 6.38 1.62
N SER A 17 5.97 5.53 0.61
CA SER A 17 6.91 4.41 0.59
C SER A 17 7.96 4.63 -0.49
N PRO A 18 9.25 4.40 -0.21
CA PRO A 18 10.29 4.45 -1.22
C PRO A 18 10.23 3.18 -2.09
N GLY A 19 10.56 3.38 -3.36
CA GLY A 19 10.49 2.40 -4.43
C GLY A 19 9.13 2.40 -5.13
N SER A 20 9.18 2.41 -6.45
CA SER A 20 8.02 2.23 -7.33
C SER A 20 7.57 0.77 -7.42
N LEU A 21 6.38 0.50 -7.96
CA LEU A 21 5.87 -0.86 -8.18
C LEU A 21 6.83 -1.67 -9.07
N PRO A 22 7.17 -2.93 -8.71
CA PRO A 22 8.12 -3.73 -9.45
C PRO A 22 7.47 -4.37 -10.68
N ASN A 23 8.26 -4.64 -11.73
CA ASN A 23 7.99 -5.61 -12.81
C ASN A 23 6.53 -5.62 -13.31
N SER A 24 6.20 -4.68 -14.19
CA SER A 24 4.92 -4.54 -14.91
C SER A 24 3.64 -4.43 -14.07
N LEU A 25 3.71 -4.41 -12.73
CA LEU A 25 2.53 -4.17 -11.91
C LEU A 25 2.05 -2.72 -12.07
N SER A 26 0.83 -2.58 -12.58
CA SER A 26 0.11 -1.32 -12.56
C SER A 26 -0.71 -1.15 -11.28
N VAL A 27 -1.19 0.08 -11.03
CA VAL A 27 -2.12 0.37 -9.94
C VAL A 27 -3.42 -0.45 -10.09
N GLU A 28 -3.87 -0.68 -11.31
CA GLU A 28 -5.05 -1.50 -11.63
C GLU A 28 -4.79 -2.96 -11.25
N ASN A 29 -3.61 -3.51 -11.56
CA ASN A 29 -3.28 -4.89 -11.22
C ASN A 29 -3.31 -5.14 -9.71
N ILE A 30 -2.73 -4.22 -8.91
CA ILE A 30 -2.73 -4.36 -7.45
C ILE A 30 -4.12 -4.15 -6.84
N LYS A 31 -4.97 -3.32 -7.47
CA LYS A 31 -6.39 -3.17 -7.09
C LYS A 31 -7.17 -4.46 -7.33
N MET A 32 -6.82 -5.24 -8.35
CA MET A 32 -7.38 -6.58 -8.61
C MET A 32 -6.81 -7.68 -7.71
N GLY A 33 -5.87 -7.36 -6.81
CA GLY A 33 -5.27 -8.32 -5.88
C GLY A 33 -4.02 -9.01 -6.40
N ASN A 34 -3.47 -8.59 -7.55
CA ASN A 34 -2.18 -9.09 -8.01
C ASN A 34 -1.07 -8.52 -7.11
N ALA A 35 -0.23 -9.38 -6.57
CA ALA A 35 0.87 -8.99 -5.69
C ALA A 35 2.14 -9.74 -6.07
N VAL A 36 3.24 -8.98 -6.22
CA VAL A 36 4.58 -9.53 -6.39
C VAL A 36 5.38 -9.26 -5.12
N VAL A 37 5.94 -10.32 -4.55
CA VAL A 37 6.76 -10.23 -3.35
C VAL A 37 8.12 -9.64 -3.72
N ARG A 38 8.50 -8.54 -3.06
CA ARG A 38 9.83 -7.92 -3.26
C ARG A 38 10.92 -8.58 -2.41
N ASN A 39 10.57 -9.05 -1.20
CA ASN A 39 11.53 -9.66 -0.29
C ASN A 39 10.93 -10.96 0.29
N ASN A 40 11.35 -12.09 -0.28
CA ASN A 40 10.86 -13.41 0.09
C ASN A 40 11.21 -13.79 1.55
N LEU A 41 12.35 -13.32 2.07
CA LEU A 41 12.75 -13.59 3.46
C LEU A 41 11.84 -12.88 4.45
N LEU A 42 11.52 -11.60 4.21
CA LEU A 42 10.59 -10.84 5.05
C LEU A 42 9.17 -11.43 4.99
N THR A 43 8.71 -11.84 3.81
CA THR A 43 7.37 -12.43 3.67
C THR A 43 7.27 -13.79 4.37
N SER A 44 8.26 -14.67 4.19
CA SER A 44 8.27 -16.00 4.81
C SER A 44 8.49 -15.97 6.32
N SER A 45 9.29 -15.02 6.82
CA SER A 45 9.50 -14.84 8.26
C SER A 45 8.28 -14.17 8.90
N GLY A 46 7.74 -13.13 8.24
CA GLY A 46 6.57 -12.40 8.71
C GLY A 46 5.32 -13.27 8.82
N SER A 47 5.12 -14.23 7.90
CA SER A 47 3.98 -15.15 7.97
C SER A 47 4.00 -16.10 9.17
N LYS A 48 5.18 -16.34 9.75
CA LYS A 48 5.37 -17.19 10.93
C LYS A 48 5.36 -16.39 12.24
N LEU A 49 5.92 -15.18 12.22
CA LEU A 49 6.19 -14.39 13.43
C LEU A 49 5.08 -13.39 13.75
N MET A 50 4.39 -12.84 12.75
CA MET A 50 3.42 -11.76 12.96
C MET A 50 2.02 -12.31 13.21
N LYS A 51 1.26 -11.65 14.09
CA LYS A 51 -0.20 -11.85 14.25
C LYS A 51 -0.99 -11.24 13.08
N TYR A 52 -0.48 -11.38 11.85
CA TYR A 52 -1.06 -10.82 10.64
C TYR A 52 -1.25 -11.91 9.59
N ARG A 53 -2.45 -11.98 9.02
CA ARG A 53 -2.81 -12.89 7.93
C ARG A 53 -3.29 -12.10 6.70
N GLY A 54 -3.22 -12.74 5.54
CA GLY A 54 -3.64 -12.14 4.27
C GLY A 54 -2.53 -11.32 3.59
N PHE A 55 -1.35 -11.93 3.42
CA PHE A 55 -0.32 -11.39 2.52
C PHE A 55 -0.89 -11.35 1.10
N GLY A 56 -0.63 -10.26 0.38
CA GLY A 56 -1.13 -10.04 -0.99
C GLY A 56 -2.56 -9.49 -1.08
N SER A 57 -3.44 -9.73 -0.10
CA SER A 57 -4.83 -9.22 -0.11
C SER A 57 -5.05 -7.91 0.66
N GLY A 58 -3.97 -7.27 1.12
CA GLY A 58 -4.08 -6.04 1.93
C GLY A 58 -4.74 -4.88 1.19
N ILE A 59 -4.38 -4.68 -0.09
CA ILE A 59 -4.89 -3.57 -0.91
C ILE A 59 -6.38 -3.74 -1.21
N THR A 60 -6.79 -4.94 -1.63
CA THR A 60 -8.21 -5.24 -1.92
C THR A 60 -9.07 -5.06 -0.68
N ARG A 61 -8.60 -5.51 0.50
CA ARG A 61 -9.30 -5.29 1.77
C ARG A 61 -9.36 -3.81 2.17
N ALA A 62 -8.28 -3.07 1.98
CA ALA A 62 -8.25 -1.64 2.26
C ALA A 62 -9.27 -0.88 1.39
N LEU A 63 -9.33 -1.18 0.10
CA LEU A 63 -10.30 -0.58 -0.84
C LEU A 63 -11.74 -0.99 -0.55
N ALA A 64 -11.97 -2.22 -0.06
CA ALA A 64 -13.29 -2.64 0.38
C ALA A 64 -13.77 -1.85 1.62
N ALA A 65 -12.86 -1.50 2.53
CA ALA A 65 -13.18 -0.72 3.73
C ALA A 65 -13.25 0.79 3.44
N GLN A 66 -12.43 1.29 2.52
CA GLN A 66 -12.38 2.70 2.12
C GLN A 66 -12.11 2.81 0.62
N SER A 67 -13.18 2.88 -0.17
CA SER A 67 -13.15 2.80 -1.63
C SER A 67 -12.57 4.04 -2.32
N ASN A 68 -12.59 5.20 -1.64
CA ASN A 68 -11.99 6.44 -2.14
C ASN A 68 -10.49 6.57 -1.81
N THR A 69 -9.84 5.49 -1.37
CA THR A 69 -8.38 5.48 -1.18
C THR A 69 -7.67 5.59 -2.52
N GLU A 70 -6.73 6.53 -2.64
CA GLU A 70 -5.93 6.73 -3.83
C GLU A 70 -4.59 6.01 -3.71
N LEU A 71 -4.17 5.38 -4.81
CA LEU A 71 -2.91 4.65 -4.95
C LEU A 71 -2.16 5.25 -6.12
N ILE A 72 -1.00 5.84 -5.87
CA ILE A 72 -0.23 6.59 -6.87
C ILE A 72 1.16 5.98 -6.95
N ASN A 73 1.55 5.54 -8.14
CA ASN A 73 2.88 5.02 -8.42
C ASN A 73 3.69 6.07 -9.21
N GLU A 74 4.58 6.78 -8.53
CA GLU A 74 5.50 7.75 -9.12
C GLU A 74 6.79 7.02 -9.51
N ALA A 75 6.82 6.42 -10.70
CA ALA A 75 7.94 5.61 -11.17
C ALA A 75 9.24 6.43 -11.26
N GLU A 76 9.19 7.61 -11.87
CA GLU A 76 10.35 8.51 -12.01
C GLU A 76 10.89 9.00 -10.65
N GLY A 77 10.00 9.21 -9.68
CA GLY A 77 10.36 9.62 -8.32
C GLY A 77 10.76 8.46 -7.41
N GLU A 78 10.75 7.22 -7.90
CA GLU A 78 10.95 6.00 -7.12
C GLU A 78 10.12 6.00 -5.83
N GLN A 79 8.83 6.34 -5.97
CA GLN A 79 7.94 6.51 -4.84
C GLN A 79 6.58 5.90 -5.11
N PHE A 80 6.01 5.28 -4.08
CA PHE A 80 4.62 4.88 -4.08
C PHE A 80 3.90 5.56 -2.93
N ARG A 81 2.81 6.24 -3.27
CA ARG A 81 2.01 7.05 -2.36
C ARG A 81 0.62 6.46 -2.22
N VAL A 82 0.13 6.40 -0.99
CA VAL A 82 -1.24 6.03 -0.67
C VAL A 82 -1.90 7.19 0.05
N ILE A 83 -3.07 7.63 -0.42
CA ILE A 83 -3.84 8.71 0.20
C ILE A 83 -5.16 8.12 0.69
N ILE A 84 -5.37 8.15 2.00
CA ILE A 84 -6.58 7.63 2.66
C ILE A 84 -7.38 8.82 3.20
N PRO A 85 -8.54 9.14 2.62
CA PRO A 85 -9.42 10.16 3.16
C PRO A 85 -9.97 9.75 4.53
N ARG A 86 -9.98 10.69 5.45
CA ARG A 86 -10.63 10.58 6.77
C ARG A 86 -12.01 11.23 6.70
N PRO A 87 -13.00 10.69 7.43
CA PRO A 87 -14.29 11.34 7.52
C PRO A 87 -14.14 12.76 8.10
N PRO A 88 -15.02 13.70 7.70
CA PRO A 88 -15.05 15.02 8.30
C PRO A 88 -15.25 14.89 9.82
N LYS A 89 -14.57 15.74 10.59
CA LYS A 89 -14.84 15.85 12.03
C LYS A 89 -16.27 16.39 12.19
N ILE A 90 -17.13 15.58 12.79
CA ILE A 90 -18.47 15.97 13.25
C ILE A 90 -18.32 16.86 14.48
#